data_AF-A0A3M3X053-F1
#
_entry.id   AF-A0A3M3X053-F1
#
_cell.length_a   1.000
_cell.length_b   1.000
_cell.length_c   1.000
_cell.angle_alpha   90.00
_cell.angle_beta   90.00
_cell.angle_gamma   90.00
#
_symmetry.space_group_name_H-M   'P 1'
#
loop_
_entity.id
_entity.type
_entity.pdbx_description
1 polymer ?
#
loop_
_entity_poly.entity_id
_entity_poly.type
_entity_poly.pdbx_seq_one_letter_code
_entity_poly.pdbx_strand_id
1 'polypeptide(L)' 'MPPLKEIQQVSRKIALAVAREAQAEGLALETTEEALLEAIERNFWLPGYRAYRRRSV' A
#
# COMPACT_ATOMS: atom_id res chain seq x y z
N MET A 1 -8.56 -18.80 8.81
CA MET A 1 -8.20 -17.88 7.72
C MET A 1 -9.24 -16.76 7.68
N PRO A 2 -8.86 -15.48 7.54
CA PRO A 2 -9.84 -14.40 7.51
C PRO A 2 -10.80 -14.56 6.32
N PRO A 3 -12.04 -14.05 6.42
CA PRO A 3 -13.00 -14.05 5.33
C PRO A 3 -12.44 -13.39 4.06
N LEU A 4 -12.77 -13.94 2.87
CA LEU A 4 -12.29 -13.37 1.59
C LEU A 4 -12.67 -11.90 1.40
N LYS A 5 -13.82 -11.49 1.93
CA LYS A 5 -14.27 -10.08 1.91
C LYS A 5 -13.32 -9.12 2.64
N GLU A 6 -12.48 -9.62 3.56
CA GLU A 6 -11.55 -8.82 4.37
C GLU A 6 -10.12 -8.84 3.81
N ILE A 7 -9.87 -9.54 2.71
CA ILE A 7 -8.51 -9.77 2.20
C ILE A 7 -7.75 -8.48 1.91
N GLN A 8 -8.44 -7.43 1.45
CA GLN A 8 -7.82 -6.11 1.22
C GLN A 8 -7.33 -5.47 2.52
N GLN A 9 -8.11 -5.55 3.59
CA GLN A 9 -7.74 -5.00 4.90
C GLN A 9 -6.58 -5.79 5.50
N VAL A 10 -6.61 -7.12 5.35
CA VAL A 10 -5.52 -8.00 5.78
C VAL A 10 -4.23 -7.68 5.03
N SER A 11 -4.29 -7.49 3.72
CA SER A 11 -3.12 -7.14 2.90
C SER A 11 -2.48 -5.81 3.34
N ARG A 12 -3.28 -4.78 3.63
CA ARG A 12 -2.77 -3.49 4.15
C ARG A 12 -2.08 -3.65 5.51
N LYS A 13 -2.66 -4.44 6.41
CA LYS A 13 -2.06 -4.72 7.73
C LYS A 13 -0.73 -5.44 7.61
N ILE A 14 -0.65 -6.42 6.69
CA ILE A 14 0.61 -7.13 6.41
C ILE A 14 1.65 -6.16 5.85
N ALA A 15 1.28 -5.30 4.90
CA ALA A 15 2.18 -4.29 4.34
C ALA A 15 2.75 -3.35 5.42
N LEU A 16 1.92 -2.91 6.37
CA LEU A 16 2.36 -2.08 7.49
C LEU A 16 3.33 -2.82 8.41
N ALA A 17 3.02 -4.07 8.78
CA ALA A 17 3.89 -4.87 9.64
C ALA A 17 5.25 -5.12 8.98
N VAL A 18 5.27 -5.47 7.69
CA VAL A 18 6.51 -5.67 6.92
C VAL A 18 7.31 -4.37 6.80
N ALA A 19 6.66 -3.24 6.56
CA ALA A 19 7.35 -1.95 6.48
C ALA A 19 8.02 -1.56 7.81
N ARG A 20 7.32 -1.78 8.93
CA ARG A 20 7.87 -1.53 10.28
C ARG A 20 9.05 -2.45 10.59
N GLU A 21 8.96 -3.73 10.25
CA GLU A 21 10.07 -4.68 10.45
C GLU A 21 11.27 -4.31 9.59
N ALA A 22 11.05 -3.96 8.32
CA ALA A 22 12.11 -3.53 7.42
C ALA A 22 12.83 -2.27 7.92
N GLN A 23 12.12 -1.34 8.57
CA GLN A 23 12.73 -0.19 9.23
C GLN A 23 13.54 -0.61 10.46
N ALA A 24 13.00 -1.48 11.31
CA ALA A 24 13.67 -1.97 12.51
C ALA A 24 14.97 -2.74 12.21
N GLU A 25 14.99 -3.51 11.11
CA GLU A 25 16.17 -4.22 10.62
C GLU A 25 17.15 -3.30 9.85
N GLY A 26 16.82 -2.02 9.66
CA GLY A 26 17.65 -1.06 8.92
C GLY A 26 17.68 -1.30 7.39
N LEU A 27 16.74 -2.09 6.87
CA LEU A 27 16.58 -2.37 5.44
C LEU A 27 15.80 -1.26 4.71
N ALA A 28 15.06 -0.44 5.45
CA ALA A 28 14.30 0.69 4.95
C ALA A 28 14.55 1.95 5.78
N LEU A 29 14.35 3.12 5.17
CA LEU A 29 14.45 4.41 5.87
C LEU A 29 13.41 4.49 6.98
N GLU A 30 13.82 4.88 8.19
CA GLU A 30 12.91 5.15 9.30
C GLU A 30 11.99 6.33 8.99
N THR A 31 10.69 6.14 9.18
CA THR A 31 9.66 7.17 8.99
C THR A 31 8.61 7.01 10.09
N THR A 32 7.74 8.00 10.22
CA THR A 32 6.54 7.89 11.06
C THR A 32 5.58 6.83 10.53
N GLU A 33 4.79 6.22 11.41
CA GLU A 33 3.78 5.22 11.04
C GLU A 33 2.71 5.80 10.11
N GLU A 34 2.36 7.07 10.28
CA GLU A 34 1.41 7.80 9.42
C GLU A 34 1.91 7.89 7.97
N ALA A 35 3.21 8.14 7.79
CA ALA A 35 3.83 8.20 6.47
C ALA A 35 3.84 6.82 5.79
N LEU A 36 4.01 5.74 6.56
CA LEU A 36 3.89 4.37 6.03
C LEU A 36 2.45 4.09 5.59
N LEU A 37 1.46 4.47 6.39
CA LEU A 37 0.04 4.32 6.04
C LEU A 37 -0.30 5.09 4.75
N GLU A 38 0.12 6.35 4.65
CA GLU A 38 -0.10 7.16 3.45
C GLU A 38 0.59 6.55 2.21
N ALA A 39 1.82 6.07 2.37
CA ALA A 39 2.54 5.38 1.30
C ALA A 39 1.83 4.10 0.87
N ILE A 40 1.32 3.30 1.80
CA ILE A 40 0.55 2.08 1.50
C ILE A 40 -0.70 2.44 0.72
N GLU A 41 -1.49 3.42 1.17
CA GLU A 41 -2.70 3.85 0.48
C GLU A 41 -2.42 4.39 -0.93
N ARG A 42 -1.38 5.22 -1.08
CA ARG A 42 -0.99 5.79 -2.38
C ARG A 42 -0.57 4.72 -3.39
N ASN A 43 0.08 3.66 -2.92
CA ASN A 43 0.58 2.59 -3.78
C ASN A 43 -0.43 1.44 -3.93
N PHE A 44 -1.51 1.42 -3.15
CA PHE A 44 -2.52 0.37 -3.23
C PHE A 44 -3.30 0.49 -4.54
N TRP A 45 -3.28 -0.59 -5.33
CA TRP A 45 -4.02 -0.60 -6.58
C TRP A 45 -5.53 -0.61 -6.33
N LEU A 46 -6.26 0.25 -7.04
CA LEU A 46 -7.71 0.31 -7.01
C LEU A 46 -8.28 -0.04 -8.39
N PRO A 47 -9.36 -0.84 -8.46
CA PRO A 47 -10.03 -1.15 -9.71
C PRO A 47 -10.75 0.09 -10.23
N GLY A 48 -10.17 0.70 -11.27
CA GLY A 48 -10.76 1.86 -11.93
C GLY A 48 -10.29 1.94 -13.37
N TYR A 49 -11.20 2.27 -14.28
CA TYR A 49 -10.82 2.59 -15.65
C TYR A 49 -9.98 3.86 -15.65
N ARG A 50 -8.82 3.81 -16.31
CA ARG A 50 -8.05 5.00 -16.58
C ARG A 50 -8.79 5.87 -17.59
N ALA A 51 -8.87 7.17 -17.31
CA ALA A 51 -9.40 8.13 -18.27
C ALA A 51 -8.53 8.09 -19.55
N TYR A 52 -9.16 7.81 -20.69
CA TYR A 52 -8.45 7.81 -21.97
C TYR A 52 -8.15 9.25 -22.37
N ARG A 53 -6.87 9.64 -22.34
CA ARG A 53 -6.43 10.88 -22.99
C ARG A 53 -6.17 10.57 -24.46
N ARG A 54 -6.96 11.18 -25.36
CA ARG A 54 -6.60 11.26 -26.77
C ARG A 54 -5.25 11.97 -26.87
N ARG A 55 -4.21 11.26 -27.29
CA ARG A 55 -3.03 11.90 -27.88
C ARG A 55 -3.47 12.35 -29.27
N SER A 56 -3.77 13.64 -29.41
CA SER A 56 -4.00 14.24 -30.72
C SER A 56 -2.72 14.14 -31.55
N VAL A 57 -2.90 13.82 -32.83
CA VAL A 57 -1.90 13.72 -33.90
C VAL A 57 -1.17 15.04 -34.08
#